data_AF-A0A919YYN2-F1
#
_entry.id   AF-A0A919YYN2-F1
#
_cell.length_a   1.000
_cell.length_b   1.000
_cell.length_c   1.000
_cell.angle_alpha   90.00
_cell.angle_beta   90.00
_cell.angle_gamma   90.00
#
_symmetry.space_group_name_H-M   'P 1'
#
loop_
_entity.id
_entity.type
_entity.pdbx_description
1 polymer ?
#
loop_
_entity_poly.entity_id
_entity_poly.type
_entity_poly.pdbx_seq_one_letter_code
_entity_poly.pdbx_strand_id
1 'polypeptide(L)'
;MCDAVAARETLQKLAIDSQDVGQIAGAAHQLAIIIGYGDIRKLDTAPLLPLLEQLFLRACLFLVDACGCNDEASGTLLTAIHELNQIAQEHHELVDEALWVKELHHLASRDDRNPRLSGYACAILLERGELSAGECAEEVSRRLSPGVPADLGAGWFEGLSMRNRYSLLSRMSLWEQLNEYIAELDNEEFRRALVFLRRAFSSFNSREKTMVAEMLGEIWGVDAEAAAEVLTGELKEAEEQMLDDLNDFDFGDL
;
A
#
# COMPACT_ATOMS: atom_id res chain seq x y z
N MET A 1 23.88 -21.85 24.54
CA MET A 1 23.53 -20.95 25.66
C MET A 1 24.20 -19.58 25.53
N CYS A 2 25.50 -19.49 25.18
CA CYS A 2 26.19 -18.21 24.94
C CYS A 2 25.60 -17.40 23.75
N ASP A 3 25.24 -18.06 22.65
CA ASP A 3 24.76 -17.38 21.43
C ASP A 3 23.38 -16.73 21.58
N ALA A 4 22.48 -17.34 22.36
CA ALA A 4 21.14 -16.79 22.59
C ALA A 4 21.17 -15.53 23.47
N VAL A 5 22.11 -15.46 24.42
CA VAL A 5 22.29 -14.29 25.29
C VAL A 5 22.94 -13.14 24.51
N ALA A 6 23.93 -13.42 23.66
CA ALA A 6 24.55 -12.42 22.79
C ALA A 6 23.59 -11.90 21.70
N ALA A 7 22.77 -12.78 21.11
CA ALA A 7 21.71 -12.38 20.19
C ALA A 7 20.67 -11.50 20.88
N ARG A 8 20.25 -11.86 22.11
CA ARG A 8 19.35 -11.04 22.93
C ARG A 8 19.95 -9.67 23.26
N GLU A 9 21.22 -9.58 23.65
CA GLU A 9 21.87 -8.29 23.94
C GLU A 9 22.05 -7.42 22.70
N THR A 10 22.30 -8.03 21.54
CA THR A 10 22.41 -7.31 20.26
C THR A 10 21.03 -6.80 19.81
N LEU A 11 19.99 -7.62 19.93
CA LEU A 11 18.60 -7.23 19.68
C LEU A 11 18.14 -6.16 20.68
N GLN A 12 18.50 -6.26 21.96
CA GLN A 12 18.19 -5.24 22.95
C GLN A 12 18.91 -3.91 22.67
N LYS A 13 20.16 -3.93 22.19
CA LYS A 13 20.87 -2.71 21.79
C LYS A 13 20.24 -2.06 20.55
N LEU A 14 19.91 -2.85 19.53
CA LEU A 14 19.15 -2.38 18.36
C LEU A 14 17.78 -1.82 18.78
N ALA A 15 17.13 -2.47 19.75
CA ALA A 15 15.85 -2.07 20.31
C ALA A 15 15.91 -0.85 21.24
N ILE A 16 17.09 -0.32 21.60
CA ILE A 16 17.23 0.87 22.46
C ILE A 16 17.53 2.11 21.60
N ASP A 17 18.42 2.01 20.62
CA ASP A 17 18.94 3.19 19.89
C ASP A 17 18.34 3.42 18.48
N SER A 18 17.64 2.43 17.88
CA SER A 18 17.12 2.59 16.51
C SER A 18 15.70 3.16 16.48
N GLN A 19 15.49 4.26 15.74
CA GLN A 19 14.17 4.72 15.29
C GLN A 19 13.84 4.20 13.88
N ASP A 20 14.69 3.33 13.32
CA ASP A 20 14.51 2.74 12.01
C ASP A 20 13.46 1.63 12.07
N VAL A 21 12.22 1.99 11.73
CA VAL A 21 11.07 1.08 11.70
C VAL A 21 11.32 -0.11 10.77
N GLY A 22 12.09 0.06 9.68
CA GLY A 22 12.44 -1.03 8.76
C GLY A 22 13.28 -2.10 9.44
N GLN A 23 14.32 -1.70 10.18
CA GLN A 23 15.15 -2.64 10.95
C GLN A 23 14.38 -3.30 12.09
N ILE A 24 13.52 -2.55 12.80
CA ILE A 24 12.71 -3.07 13.90
C ILE A 24 11.73 -4.12 13.37
N ALA A 25 11.01 -3.83 12.28
CA ALA A 25 10.08 -4.77 11.65
C ALA A 25 10.78 -6.03 11.18
N GLY A 26 11.92 -5.90 10.48
CA GLY A 26 12.69 -7.06 10.02
C GLY A 26 13.18 -7.93 11.19
N ALA A 27 13.65 -7.32 12.28
CA ALA A 27 14.04 -8.06 13.49
C ALA A 27 12.84 -8.76 14.15
N ALA A 28 11.70 -8.07 14.26
CA ALA A 28 10.47 -8.64 14.79
C ALA A 28 9.98 -9.82 13.93
N HIS A 29 10.03 -9.70 12.60
CA HIS A 29 9.63 -10.75 11.66
C HIS A 29 10.51 -12.00 11.79
N GLN A 30 11.84 -11.84 11.88
CA GLN A 30 12.74 -12.97 12.11
C GLN A 30 12.46 -13.67 13.45
N LEU A 31 12.13 -12.91 14.51
CA LEU A 31 11.74 -13.50 15.78
C LEU A 31 10.40 -14.24 15.69
N ALA A 32 9.40 -13.66 15.01
CA ALA A 32 8.10 -14.29 14.78
C ALA A 32 8.26 -15.65 14.07
N ILE A 33 9.09 -15.70 13.02
CA ILE A 33 9.47 -16.95 12.34
C ILE A 33 10.04 -17.97 13.34
N ILE A 34 11.04 -17.58 14.14
CA ILE A 34 11.67 -18.49 15.13
C ILE A 34 10.65 -18.98 16.15
N ILE A 35 9.77 -18.11 16.64
CA ILE A 35 8.72 -18.43 17.60
C ILE A 35 7.74 -19.45 16.99
N GLY A 36 7.30 -19.22 15.74
CA GLY A 36 6.39 -20.12 15.02
C GLY A 36 7.00 -21.50 14.72
N TYR A 37 8.31 -21.58 14.44
CA TYR A 37 9.01 -22.86 14.22
C TYR A 37 9.50 -23.55 15.50
N GLY A 38 9.47 -22.87 16.65
CA GLY A 38 10.02 -23.37 17.92
C GLY A 38 9.37 -24.67 18.39
N ASP A 39 8.07 -24.82 18.15
CA ASP A 39 7.30 -26.00 18.54
C ASP A 39 7.74 -27.27 17.78
N ILE A 40 8.12 -27.10 16.49
CA ILE A 40 8.61 -28.18 15.64
C ILE A 40 10.03 -28.62 16.05
N ARG A 41 10.87 -27.67 16.49
CA ARG A 41 12.29 -27.91 16.82
C ARG A 41 12.56 -28.17 18.30
N LYS A 42 11.52 -28.21 19.15
CA LYS A 42 11.64 -28.29 20.62
C LYS A 42 12.57 -27.22 21.19
N LEU A 43 12.55 -26.03 20.60
CA LEU A 43 13.32 -24.88 21.07
C LEU A 43 12.48 -24.16 22.12
N ASP A 44 13.07 -23.84 23.27
CA ASP A 44 12.41 -22.97 24.25
C ASP A 44 12.42 -21.52 23.72
N THR A 45 11.27 -21.07 23.24
CA THR A 45 11.04 -19.74 22.68
C THR A 45 10.49 -18.75 23.70
N ALA A 46 10.20 -19.18 24.94
CA ALA A 46 9.64 -18.31 25.97
C ALA A 46 10.48 -17.04 26.23
N PRO A 47 11.84 -17.07 26.18
CA PRO A 47 12.64 -15.86 26.34
C PRO A 47 12.52 -14.84 25.19
N LEU A 48 12.01 -15.24 24.03
CA LEU A 48 11.89 -14.40 22.83
C LEU A 48 10.56 -13.65 22.77
N LEU A 49 9.51 -14.16 23.44
CA LEU A 49 8.18 -13.56 23.40
C LEU A 49 8.18 -12.08 23.85
N PRO A 50 8.83 -11.70 24.98
CA PRO A 50 8.84 -10.30 25.40
C PRO A 50 9.64 -9.39 24.46
N LEU A 51 10.60 -9.94 23.70
CA LEU A 51 11.36 -9.17 22.72
C LEU A 51 10.51 -8.85 21.50
N LEU A 52 9.73 -9.82 21.02
CA LEU A 52 8.80 -9.61 19.92
C LEU A 52 7.75 -8.55 20.30
N GLU A 53 7.16 -8.66 21.48
CA GLU A 53 6.20 -7.67 22.02
C GLU A 53 6.80 -6.26 22.06
N GLN A 54 8.03 -6.11 22.59
CA GLN A 54 8.72 -4.83 22.66
C GLN A 54 9.05 -4.22 21.30
N LEU A 55 9.56 -5.03 20.36
CA LEU A 55 9.88 -4.56 19.01
C LEU A 55 8.61 -4.15 18.26
N PHE A 56 7.55 -4.94 18.36
CA PHE A 56 6.26 -4.64 17.73
C PHE A 56 5.66 -3.33 18.28
N LEU A 57 5.61 -3.18 19.61
CA LEU A 57 5.14 -1.95 20.25
C LEU A 57 5.94 -0.73 19.77
N ARG A 58 7.27 -0.85 19.75
CA ARG A 58 8.15 0.23 19.30
C ARG A 58 7.92 0.57 17.83
N ALA A 59 7.76 -0.43 16.96
CA ALA A 59 7.47 -0.22 15.55
C ALA A 59 6.15 0.53 15.35
N CYS A 60 5.09 0.17 16.07
CA CYS A 60 3.81 0.88 16.03
C CYS A 60 3.98 2.36 16.37
N LEU A 61 4.66 2.66 17.48
CA LEU A 61 4.84 4.02 17.98
C LEU A 61 5.63 4.94 17.04
N PHE A 62 6.56 4.39 16.25
CA PHE A 62 7.38 5.18 15.31
C PHE A 62 6.89 5.12 13.86
N LEU A 63 5.88 4.28 13.56
CA LEU A 63 5.42 4.02 12.20
C LEU A 63 5.04 5.29 11.44
N VAL A 64 4.11 6.05 12.01
CA VAL A 64 3.51 7.21 11.34
C VAL A 64 4.56 8.27 11.02
N ASP A 65 5.54 8.46 11.91
CA ASP A 65 6.62 9.42 11.70
C ASP A 65 7.65 8.92 10.68
N ALA A 66 7.99 7.63 10.71
CA ALA A 66 8.87 7.02 9.71
C ALA A 66 8.31 7.15 8.28
N CYS A 67 6.98 7.09 8.13
CA CYS A 67 6.31 7.25 6.83
C CYS A 67 6.39 8.69 6.25
N GLY A 68 7.01 9.65 6.93
CA GLY A 68 7.34 10.97 6.38
C GLY A 68 8.58 10.94 5.47
N CYS A 69 8.67 9.96 4.57
CA CYS A 69 9.84 9.69 3.74
C CYS A 69 9.60 9.97 2.24
N ASN A 70 10.69 9.95 1.46
CA ASN A 70 10.62 10.03 -0.01
C ASN A 70 10.23 8.68 -0.64
N ASP A 71 9.93 8.71 -1.95
CA ASP A 71 9.50 7.54 -2.70
C ASP A 71 10.56 6.42 -2.71
N GLU A 72 11.86 6.74 -2.73
CA GLU A 72 12.93 5.74 -2.68
C GLU A 72 12.93 4.94 -1.37
N ALA A 73 12.67 5.61 -0.24
CA ALA A 73 12.60 4.97 1.07
C ALA A 73 11.26 4.28 1.34
N SER A 74 10.20 4.61 0.58
CA SER A 74 8.86 4.05 0.75
C SER A 74 8.85 2.52 0.63
N GLY A 75 9.69 1.94 -0.25
CA GLY A 75 9.74 0.49 -0.46
C GLY A 75 10.13 -0.29 0.79
N THR A 76 11.11 0.20 1.56
CA THR A 76 11.54 -0.45 2.81
C THR A 76 10.45 -0.40 3.87
N LEU A 77 9.76 0.74 4.00
CA LEU A 77 8.66 0.88 4.96
C LEU A 77 7.41 0.10 4.54
N LEU A 78 7.16 -0.07 3.24
CA LEU A 78 6.08 -0.92 2.75
C LEU A 78 6.29 -2.37 3.20
N THR A 79 7.51 -2.90 3.04
CA THR A 79 7.87 -4.22 3.57
C THR A 79 7.70 -4.29 5.09
N ALA A 80 8.16 -3.26 5.82
CA ALA A 80 8.00 -3.20 7.27
C ALA A 80 6.53 -3.23 7.70
N ILE A 81 5.66 -2.43 7.06
CA ILE A 81 4.22 -2.41 7.34
C ILE A 81 3.60 -3.78 7.03
N HIS A 82 4.00 -4.43 5.94
CA HIS A 82 3.52 -5.76 5.58
C HIS A 82 3.88 -6.79 6.65
N GLU A 83 5.15 -6.84 7.07
CA GLU A 83 5.65 -7.77 8.09
C GLU A 83 4.98 -7.54 9.45
N LEU A 84 4.87 -6.29 9.89
CA LEU A 84 4.17 -5.94 11.13
C LEU A 84 2.70 -6.34 11.07
N ASN A 85 2.03 -6.12 9.93
CA ASN A 85 0.64 -6.54 9.76
C ASN A 85 0.46 -8.06 9.88
N GLN A 86 1.40 -8.85 9.34
CA GLN A 86 1.40 -10.32 9.48
C GLN A 86 1.60 -10.71 10.94
N ILE A 87 2.59 -10.12 11.63
CA ILE A 87 2.83 -10.39 13.06
C ILE A 87 1.58 -10.08 13.89
N ALA A 88 0.90 -8.96 13.61
CA ALA A 88 -0.34 -8.58 14.29
C ALA A 88 -1.45 -9.62 14.13
N GLN A 89 -1.54 -10.29 12.99
CA GLN A 89 -2.56 -11.33 12.72
C GLN A 89 -2.17 -12.68 13.31
N GLU A 90 -0.92 -13.10 13.13
CA GLU A 90 -0.45 -14.44 13.52
C GLU A 90 -0.18 -14.55 15.02
N HIS A 91 0.18 -13.44 15.67
CA HIS A 91 0.55 -13.38 17.08
C HIS A 91 -0.36 -12.44 17.89
N HIS A 92 -1.64 -12.33 17.53
CA HIS A 92 -2.61 -11.40 18.15
C HIS A 92 -2.80 -11.58 19.67
N GLU A 93 -2.46 -12.76 20.24
CA GLU A 93 -2.49 -12.99 21.69
C GLU A 93 -1.24 -12.44 22.41
N LEU A 94 -0.15 -12.20 21.68
CA LEU A 94 1.13 -11.73 22.21
C LEU A 94 1.33 -10.23 21.97
N VAL A 95 0.90 -9.72 20.82
CA VAL A 95 1.12 -8.32 20.42
C VAL A 95 -0.17 -7.51 20.48
N ASP A 96 -0.05 -6.20 20.67
CA ASP A 96 -1.20 -5.28 20.73
C ASP A 96 -1.73 -4.98 19.31
N GLU A 97 -2.60 -5.86 18.81
CA GLU A 97 -3.26 -5.70 17.52
C GLU A 97 -4.11 -4.41 17.44
N ALA A 98 -4.75 -4.02 18.54
CA ALA A 98 -5.59 -2.83 18.59
C ALA A 98 -4.76 -1.55 18.41
N LEU A 99 -3.58 -1.49 19.01
CA LEU A 99 -2.63 -0.40 18.77
C LEU A 99 -2.18 -0.36 17.31
N TRP A 100 -1.89 -1.51 16.70
CA TRP A 100 -1.49 -1.58 15.30
C TRP A 100 -2.57 -1.04 14.36
N VAL A 101 -3.82 -1.50 14.52
CA VAL A 101 -4.96 -1.01 13.73
C VAL A 101 -5.16 0.50 13.93
N LYS A 102 -5.01 1.00 15.16
CA LYS A 102 -5.07 2.43 15.44
C LYS A 102 -4.00 3.24 14.69
N GLU A 103 -2.75 2.78 14.68
CA GLU A 103 -1.67 3.48 13.97
C GLU A 103 -1.82 3.37 12.43
N LEU A 104 -2.44 2.31 11.92
CA LEU A 104 -2.85 2.24 10.51
C LEU A 104 -3.92 3.28 10.17
N HIS A 105 -4.94 3.47 11.02
CA HIS A 105 -5.93 4.53 10.83
C HIS A 105 -5.27 5.91 10.84
N HIS A 106 -4.35 6.15 11.79
CA HIS A 106 -3.58 7.39 11.80
C HIS A 106 -2.82 7.59 10.48
N LEU A 107 -2.07 6.60 10.02
CA LEU A 107 -1.31 6.69 8.76
C LEU A 107 -2.21 6.91 7.53
N ALA A 108 -3.34 6.19 7.44
CA ALA A 108 -4.30 6.31 6.33
C ALA A 108 -4.92 7.72 6.25
N SER A 109 -5.18 8.35 7.41
CA SER A 109 -5.78 9.69 7.47
C SER A 109 -4.82 10.86 7.20
N ARG A 110 -3.50 10.61 7.18
CA ARG A 110 -2.49 11.68 7.09
C ARG A 110 -2.21 12.08 5.64
N ASP A 111 -2.26 13.38 5.37
CA ASP A 111 -1.97 13.97 4.06
C ASP A 111 -0.52 14.43 3.89
N ASP A 112 0.23 14.49 4.99
CA ASP A 112 1.63 14.94 5.07
C ASP A 112 2.62 13.78 5.30
N ARG A 113 2.23 12.58 4.89
CA ARG A 113 3.05 11.36 4.86
C ARG A 113 3.15 10.86 3.43
N ASN A 114 4.09 9.95 3.18
CA ASN A 114 4.27 9.39 1.84
C ASN A 114 2.92 8.81 1.35
N PRO A 115 2.37 9.31 0.23
CA PRO A 115 1.02 8.96 -0.20
C PRO A 115 0.84 7.47 -0.41
N ARG A 116 1.85 6.80 -0.99
CA ARG A 116 1.84 5.35 -1.24
C ARG A 116 1.74 4.56 0.05
N LEU A 117 2.43 4.96 1.11
CA LEU A 117 2.34 4.29 2.42
C LEU A 117 0.98 4.52 3.09
N SER A 118 0.43 5.73 2.96
CA SER A 118 -0.92 6.06 3.45
C SER A 118 -2.00 5.24 2.74
N GLY A 119 -1.92 5.12 1.41
CA GLY A 119 -2.81 4.27 0.62
C GLY A 119 -2.67 2.79 0.96
N TYR A 120 -1.45 2.32 1.18
CA TYR A 120 -1.19 0.94 1.61
C TYR A 120 -1.81 0.63 2.97
N ALA A 121 -1.74 1.57 3.92
CA ALA A 121 -2.41 1.44 5.21
C ALA A 121 -3.94 1.38 5.06
N CYS A 122 -4.52 2.23 4.21
CA CYS A 122 -5.95 2.16 3.87
C CYS A 122 -6.33 0.80 3.26
N ALA A 123 -5.49 0.24 2.39
CA ALA A 123 -5.70 -1.08 1.80
C ALA A 123 -5.74 -2.20 2.85
N ILE A 124 -4.85 -2.13 3.85
CA ILE A 124 -4.83 -3.07 4.98
C ILE A 124 -6.11 -2.95 5.80
N LEU A 125 -6.54 -1.74 6.14
CA LEU A 125 -7.76 -1.52 6.92
C LEU A 125 -9.00 -2.07 6.19
N LEU A 126 -9.08 -1.84 4.88
CA LEU A 126 -10.14 -2.38 4.03
C LEU A 126 -10.12 -3.93 3.98
N GLU A 127 -8.93 -4.53 3.87
CA GLU A 127 -8.75 -5.99 3.89
C GLU A 127 -9.15 -6.61 5.23
N ARG A 128 -8.87 -5.93 6.34
CA ARG A 128 -9.25 -6.36 7.69
C ARG A 128 -10.72 -6.10 8.02
N GLY A 129 -11.42 -5.31 7.20
CA GLY A 129 -12.80 -4.89 7.48
C GLY A 129 -12.91 -3.79 8.53
N GLU A 130 -11.81 -3.14 8.89
CA GLU A 130 -11.73 -1.98 9.80
C GLU A 130 -12.19 -0.68 9.12
N LEU A 131 -12.22 -0.69 7.78
CA LEU A 131 -12.69 0.41 6.95
C LEU A 131 -13.71 -0.11 5.94
N SER A 132 -14.88 0.51 5.89
CA SER A 132 -15.99 0.09 5.04
C SER A 132 -15.79 0.49 3.57
N ALA A 133 -16.60 -0.10 2.69
CA ALA A 133 -16.60 0.28 1.27
C ALA A 133 -16.86 1.78 1.06
N GLY A 134 -17.81 2.33 1.83
CA GLY A 134 -18.20 3.74 1.75
C GLY A 134 -17.09 4.67 2.22
N GLU A 135 -16.48 4.38 3.37
CA GLU A 135 -15.35 5.15 3.88
C GLU A 135 -14.14 5.12 2.93
N CYS A 136 -13.90 3.98 2.27
CA CYS A 136 -12.82 3.87 1.28
C CYS A 136 -13.11 4.76 0.07
N ALA A 137 -14.37 4.78 -0.39
CA ALA A 137 -14.80 5.64 -1.47
C ALA A 137 -14.70 7.11 -1.05
N GLU A 138 -15.09 7.50 0.16
CA GLU A 138 -14.89 8.88 0.64
C GLU A 138 -13.41 9.29 0.62
N GLU A 139 -12.50 8.40 1.05
CA GLU A 139 -11.06 8.68 0.97
C GLU A 139 -10.54 8.73 -0.48
N VAL A 140 -10.99 7.84 -1.38
CA VAL A 140 -10.62 7.90 -2.80
C VAL A 140 -11.05 9.23 -3.41
N SER A 141 -12.30 9.64 -3.20
CA SER A 141 -12.82 10.93 -3.70
C SER A 141 -12.04 12.13 -3.12
N ARG A 142 -11.69 12.09 -1.83
CA ARG A 142 -10.92 13.15 -1.17
C ARG A 142 -9.51 13.26 -1.75
N ARG A 143 -8.82 12.12 -1.93
CA ARG A 143 -7.43 12.03 -2.40
C ARG A 143 -7.28 12.27 -3.90
N LEU A 144 -8.33 11.99 -4.66
CA LEU A 144 -8.46 12.25 -6.09
C LEU A 144 -9.39 13.45 -6.34
N SER A 145 -9.27 14.51 -5.56
CA SER A 145 -10.01 15.74 -5.81
C SER A 145 -9.15 16.73 -6.61
N PRO A 146 -9.75 17.62 -7.44
CA PRO A 146 -8.98 18.59 -8.24
C PRO A 146 -8.02 19.50 -7.45
N GLY A 147 -8.26 19.67 -6.14
CA GLY A 147 -7.38 20.45 -5.26
C GLY A 147 -6.13 19.72 -4.77
N VAL A 148 -6.01 18.41 -5.04
CA VAL A 148 -4.87 17.59 -4.62
C VAL A 148 -3.91 17.44 -5.81
N PRO A 149 -2.60 17.68 -5.61
CA PRO A 149 -1.59 17.39 -6.63
C PRO A 149 -1.70 15.95 -7.16
N ALA A 150 -1.71 15.78 -8.48
CA ALA A 150 -1.98 14.50 -9.14
C ALA A 150 -0.99 13.39 -8.74
N ASP A 151 0.26 13.75 -8.46
CA ASP A 151 1.30 12.87 -7.94
C ASP A 151 0.94 12.27 -6.57
N LEU A 152 0.40 13.08 -5.66
CA LEU A 152 -0.03 12.63 -4.34
C LEU A 152 -1.24 11.71 -4.43
N GLY A 153 -2.26 12.11 -5.20
CA GLY A 153 -3.48 11.32 -5.36
C GLY A 153 -3.20 9.95 -5.99
N ALA A 154 -2.41 9.92 -7.06
CA ALA A 154 -2.10 8.67 -7.75
C ALA A 154 -1.05 7.81 -7.00
N GLY A 155 -0.10 8.42 -6.28
CA GLY A 155 0.78 7.70 -5.36
C GLY A 155 -0.02 7.01 -4.23
N TRP A 156 -1.04 7.68 -3.69
CA TRP A 156 -1.95 7.08 -2.72
C TRP A 156 -2.77 5.94 -3.32
N PHE A 157 -3.34 6.11 -4.51
CA PHE A 157 -4.07 5.04 -5.21
C PHE A 157 -3.18 3.83 -5.55
N GLU A 158 -1.92 4.06 -5.92
CA GLU A 158 -0.91 3.02 -6.10
C GLU A 158 -0.78 2.19 -4.81
N GLY A 159 -0.65 2.84 -3.65
CA GLY A 159 -0.61 2.17 -2.36
C GLY A 159 -1.88 1.34 -2.07
N LEU A 160 -3.05 1.93 -2.34
CA LEU A 160 -4.36 1.31 -2.14
C LEU A 160 -4.50 0.02 -2.96
N SER A 161 -4.04 0.04 -4.22
CA SER A 161 -4.15 -1.08 -5.16
C SER A 161 -3.10 -2.19 -4.98
N MET A 162 -2.17 -2.03 -4.03
CA MET A 162 -1.16 -3.05 -3.74
C MET A 162 -1.68 -4.23 -2.90
N ARG A 163 -2.87 -4.12 -2.30
CA ARG A 163 -3.48 -5.21 -1.53
C ARG A 163 -4.91 -5.47 -1.94
N ASN A 164 -5.36 -6.70 -1.69
CA ASN A 164 -6.74 -7.16 -1.88
C ASN A 164 -7.37 -6.71 -3.22
N ARG A 165 -6.60 -6.84 -4.31
CA ARG A 165 -6.94 -6.30 -5.63
C ARG A 165 -8.31 -6.74 -6.12
N TYR A 166 -8.67 -7.98 -5.90
CA TYR A 166 -9.99 -8.48 -6.30
C TYR A 166 -11.13 -7.80 -5.52
N SER A 167 -10.95 -7.55 -4.22
CA SER A 167 -11.95 -6.80 -3.44
C SER A 167 -12.03 -5.35 -3.87
N LEU A 168 -10.92 -4.74 -4.31
CA LEU A 168 -10.93 -3.39 -4.86
C LEU A 168 -11.61 -3.36 -6.24
N LEU A 169 -11.23 -4.28 -7.13
CA LEU A 169 -11.76 -4.39 -8.50
C LEU A 169 -13.26 -4.66 -8.54
N SER A 170 -13.81 -5.39 -7.57
CA SER A 170 -15.25 -5.71 -7.51
C SER A 170 -16.13 -4.57 -6.99
N ARG A 171 -15.57 -3.42 -6.61
CA ARG A 171 -16.33 -2.31 -6.01
C ARG A 171 -16.57 -1.21 -7.02
N MET A 172 -17.76 -1.20 -7.63
CA MET A 172 -18.16 -0.21 -8.64
C MET A 172 -17.99 1.24 -8.17
N SER A 173 -18.37 1.54 -6.92
CA SER A 173 -18.27 2.89 -6.35
C SER A 173 -16.87 3.49 -6.37
N LEU A 174 -15.81 2.67 -6.30
CA LEU A 174 -14.43 3.16 -6.39
C LEU A 174 -14.08 3.57 -7.83
N TRP A 175 -14.58 2.83 -8.81
CA TRP A 175 -14.35 3.11 -10.23
C TRP A 175 -15.19 4.30 -10.71
N GLU A 176 -16.39 4.47 -10.18
CA GLU A 176 -17.22 5.67 -10.41
C GLU A 176 -16.47 6.93 -9.99
N GLN A 177 -15.87 6.93 -8.80
CA GLN A 177 -15.10 8.08 -8.31
C GLN A 177 -13.79 8.32 -9.06
N LEU A 178 -13.06 7.25 -9.41
CA LEU A 178 -11.87 7.37 -10.24
C LEU A 178 -12.24 7.95 -11.61
N ASN A 179 -13.36 7.53 -12.19
CA ASN A 179 -13.88 8.06 -13.45
C ASN A 179 -14.28 9.53 -13.33
N GLU A 180 -15.01 9.91 -12.28
CA GLU A 180 -15.39 11.30 -12.00
C GLU A 180 -14.15 12.19 -11.87
N TYR A 181 -13.14 11.74 -11.10
CA TYR A 181 -11.85 12.44 -11.01
C TYR A 181 -11.20 12.65 -12.38
N ILE A 182 -11.05 11.58 -13.17
CA ILE A 182 -10.42 11.66 -14.49
C ILE A 182 -11.19 12.61 -15.41
N ALA A 183 -12.51 12.63 -15.32
CA ALA A 183 -13.37 13.50 -16.13
C ALA A 183 -13.29 14.99 -15.74
N GLU A 184 -12.86 15.30 -14.51
CA GLU A 184 -12.70 16.67 -14.02
C GLU A 184 -11.34 17.30 -14.36
N LEU A 185 -10.33 16.49 -14.71
CA LEU A 185 -8.98 16.96 -15.04
C LEU A 185 -8.95 17.68 -16.40
N ASP A 186 -8.19 18.76 -16.48
CA ASP A 186 -7.84 19.35 -17.78
C ASP A 186 -6.76 18.54 -18.52
N ASN A 187 -6.42 18.94 -19.75
CA ASN A 187 -5.44 18.20 -20.57
C ASN A 187 -4.03 18.11 -19.93
N GLU A 188 -3.59 19.14 -19.22
CA GLU A 188 -2.26 19.19 -18.59
C GLU A 188 -2.24 18.36 -17.30
N GLU A 189 -3.29 18.51 -16.49
CA GLU A 189 -3.49 17.73 -15.27
C GLU A 189 -3.64 16.24 -15.56
N PHE A 190 -4.41 15.89 -16.60
CA PHE A 190 -4.57 14.51 -17.07
C PHE A 190 -3.24 13.91 -17.52
N ARG A 191 -2.44 14.65 -18.31
CA ARG A 191 -1.10 14.19 -18.73
C ARG A 191 -0.20 13.89 -17.51
N ARG A 192 -0.19 14.75 -16.50
CA ARG A 192 0.57 14.51 -15.26
C ARG A 192 0.05 13.29 -14.50
N ALA A 193 -1.27 13.19 -14.32
CA ALA A 193 -1.89 12.06 -13.65
C ALA A 193 -1.61 10.72 -14.35
N LEU A 194 -1.55 10.71 -15.69
CA LEU A 194 -1.28 9.51 -16.48
C LEU A 194 0.04 8.81 -16.11
N VAL A 195 1.11 9.55 -15.78
CA VAL A 195 2.39 8.94 -15.38
C VAL A 195 2.21 8.06 -14.15
N PHE A 196 1.52 8.59 -13.15
CA PHE A 196 1.31 7.90 -11.88
C PHE A 196 0.23 6.83 -11.98
N LEU A 197 -0.85 7.07 -12.73
CA LEU A 197 -1.86 6.04 -13.03
C LEU A 197 -1.23 4.88 -13.78
N ARG A 198 -0.38 5.14 -14.80
CA ARG A 198 0.37 4.10 -15.51
C ARG A 198 1.26 3.30 -14.56
N ARG A 199 1.91 3.95 -13.58
CA ARG A 199 2.69 3.29 -12.51
C ARG A 199 1.81 2.43 -11.60
N ALA A 200 0.66 2.93 -11.14
CA ALA A 200 -0.28 2.16 -10.33
C ALA A 200 -0.76 0.90 -11.07
N PHE A 201 -1.21 1.07 -12.32
CA PHE A 201 -1.71 -0.01 -13.17
C PHE A 201 -0.62 -0.90 -13.77
N SER A 202 0.67 -0.52 -13.72
CA SER A 202 1.74 -1.39 -14.23
C SER A 202 1.90 -2.66 -13.42
N SER A 203 1.49 -2.63 -12.15
CA SER A 203 1.50 -3.77 -11.25
C SER A 203 0.34 -4.76 -11.50
N PHE A 204 -0.65 -4.38 -12.32
CA PHE A 204 -1.84 -5.18 -12.62
C PHE A 204 -1.52 -6.20 -13.71
N ASN A 205 -1.95 -7.44 -13.51
CA ASN A 205 -1.86 -8.47 -14.54
C ASN A 205 -2.92 -8.27 -15.64
N SER A 206 -2.81 -9.01 -16.75
CA SER A 206 -3.72 -8.83 -17.89
C SER A 206 -5.20 -9.03 -17.53
N ARG A 207 -5.52 -10.01 -16.67
CA ARG A 207 -6.90 -10.25 -16.22
C ARG A 207 -7.42 -9.09 -15.38
N GLU A 208 -6.60 -8.56 -14.47
CA GLU A 208 -6.96 -7.42 -13.65
C GLU A 208 -7.24 -6.19 -14.53
N LYS A 209 -6.41 -5.94 -15.56
CA LYS A 209 -6.63 -4.85 -16.53
C LYS A 209 -7.92 -5.04 -17.34
N THR A 210 -8.21 -6.26 -17.79
CA THR A 210 -9.48 -6.60 -18.44
C THR A 210 -10.68 -6.27 -17.53
N MET A 211 -10.63 -6.68 -16.27
CA MET A 211 -11.71 -6.37 -15.31
C MET A 211 -11.88 -4.87 -15.10
N VAL A 212 -10.79 -4.10 -15.02
CA VAL A 212 -10.88 -2.63 -14.95
C VAL A 212 -11.56 -2.06 -16.19
N ALA A 213 -11.20 -2.54 -17.38
CA ALA A 213 -11.80 -2.09 -18.63
C ALA A 213 -13.30 -2.40 -18.70
N GLU A 214 -13.71 -3.58 -18.26
CA GLU A 214 -15.12 -3.99 -18.18
C GLU A 214 -15.89 -3.08 -17.22
N MET A 215 -15.36 -2.84 -16.02
CA MET A 215 -15.98 -1.97 -15.01
C MET A 215 -16.14 -0.53 -15.52
N LEU A 216 -15.09 0.04 -16.12
CA LEU A 216 -15.16 1.38 -16.72
C LEU A 216 -16.09 1.41 -17.93
N GLY A 217 -16.12 0.33 -18.73
CA GLY A 217 -17.05 0.18 -19.84
C GLY A 217 -18.51 0.23 -19.39
N GLU A 218 -18.83 -0.45 -18.29
CA GLU A 218 -20.16 -0.39 -17.67
C GLU A 218 -20.52 1.02 -17.20
N ILE A 219 -19.57 1.73 -16.56
CA ILE A 219 -19.73 3.12 -16.11
C ILE A 219 -19.99 4.06 -17.31
N TRP A 220 -19.27 3.87 -18.41
CA TRP A 220 -19.42 4.68 -19.63
C TRP A 220 -20.65 4.30 -20.46
N GLY A 221 -21.37 3.25 -20.09
CA GLY A 221 -22.52 2.75 -20.84
C GLY A 221 -22.16 2.13 -22.19
N VAL A 222 -20.93 1.62 -22.32
CA VAL A 222 -20.47 0.86 -23.49
C VAL A 222 -20.48 -0.63 -23.21
N ASP A 223 -20.36 -1.45 -24.26
CA ASP A 223 -20.23 -2.89 -24.09
C ASP A 223 -18.91 -3.24 -23.36
N ALA A 224 -19.01 -3.92 -22.22
CA ALA A 224 -17.88 -4.20 -21.35
C ALA A 224 -16.85 -5.13 -21.99
N GLU A 225 -17.32 -6.14 -22.75
CA GLU A 225 -16.44 -7.05 -23.50
C GLU A 225 -15.71 -6.28 -24.60
N ALA A 226 -16.40 -5.40 -25.33
CA ALA A 226 -15.79 -4.55 -26.34
C ALA A 226 -14.76 -3.57 -25.75
N ALA A 227 -15.01 -3.00 -24.56
CA ALA A 227 -14.05 -2.14 -23.87
C ALA A 227 -12.76 -2.92 -23.51
N ALA A 228 -12.90 -4.15 -23.03
CA ALA A 228 -11.79 -5.06 -22.77
C ALA A 228 -11.03 -5.47 -24.04
N GLU A 229 -11.74 -5.75 -25.14
CA GLU A 229 -11.14 -6.07 -26.44
C GLU A 229 -10.30 -4.90 -26.97
N VAL A 230 -10.80 -3.67 -26.87
CA VAL A 230 -10.05 -2.47 -27.26
C VAL A 230 -8.77 -2.32 -26.44
N LEU A 231 -8.83 -2.52 -25.12
CA LEU A 231 -7.64 -2.42 -24.26
C LEU A 231 -6.60 -3.50 -24.55
N THR A 232 -7.03 -4.70 -24.92
CA THR A 232 -6.16 -5.87 -25.14
C THR A 232 -5.72 -6.07 -26.59
N GLY A 233 -6.33 -5.33 -27.53
CA GLY A 233 -6.03 -5.36 -28.94
C GLY A 233 -4.71 -4.68 -29.31
N GLU A 234 -4.35 -4.77 -30.59
CA GLU A 234 -3.23 -4.01 -31.15
C GLU A 234 -3.59 -2.53 -31.22
N LEU A 235 -2.64 -1.68 -30.83
CA LEU A 235 -2.79 -0.23 -30.94
C LEU A 235 -2.89 0.16 -32.41
N LYS A 236 -3.81 1.08 -32.70
CA LYS A 236 -3.89 1.72 -34.02
C LYS A 236 -2.77 2.73 -34.16
N GLU A 237 -2.37 3.03 -35.39
CA GLU A 237 -1.32 4.04 -35.68
C GLU A 237 -1.55 5.38 -34.97
N ALA A 238 -2.81 5.82 -34.85
CA ALA A 238 -3.15 7.05 -34.13
C ALA A 238 -2.94 6.95 -32.62
N GLU A 239 -3.19 5.78 -32.02
CA GLU A 239 -3.00 5.52 -30.58
C GLU A 239 -1.51 5.38 -30.26
N GLU A 240 -0.73 4.75 -31.15
CA GLU A 240 0.74 4.71 -31.06
C GLU A 240 1.33 6.13 -31.09
N GLN A 241 0.90 6.98 -32.04
CA GLN A 241 1.35 8.36 -32.12
C GLN A 241 1.02 9.16 -30.86
N MET A 242 -0.17 8.96 -30.27
CA MET A 242 -0.53 9.61 -29.00
C MET A 242 0.37 9.18 -27.84
N LEU A 243 0.78 7.91 -27.79
CA LEU A 243 1.71 7.42 -26.77
C LEU A 243 3.13 7.97 -26.97
N ASP A 244 3.57 8.13 -28.22
CA ASP A 244 4.86 8.76 -28.53
C ASP A 244 4.86 10.24 -28.12
N ASP A 245 3.79 10.99 -28.45
CA ASP A 245 3.63 12.38 -28.04
C ASP A 245 3.62 12.55 -26.49
N LEU A 246 3.14 11.54 -25.76
CA LEU A 246 3.19 11.49 -24.30
C LEU A 246 4.59 11.20 -23.76
N ASN A 247 5.40 10.40 -24.46
CA ASN A 247 6.78 10.12 -24.06
C ASN A 247 7.68 11.36 -24.24
N ASP A 248 7.37 12.21 -25.22
CA ASP A 248 8.09 13.46 -25.50
C ASP A 248 7.59 14.66 -24.66
N PHE A 249 6.55 14.48 -23.85
CA PHE A 249 6.02 15.52 -22.99
C PHE A 249 6.96 15.82 -21.82
N ASP A 250 7.31 17.10 -21.65
CA ASP A 250 8.12 17.55 -20.50
C ASP A 250 7.25 17.62 -19.24
N PHE A 251 7.42 16.64 -18.37
CA PHE A 251 6.70 16.57 -17.11
C PHE A 251 7.27 17.53 -16.04
N GLY A 252 8.37 18.25 -16.32
CA GLY A 252 9.09 19.05 -15.34
C GLY A 252 9.83 18.21 -14.29
N ASP A 253 10.25 18.83 -13.20
CA ASP A 253 10.83 18.12 -12.04
C ASP A 253 9.71 17.34 -11.32
N LEU A 254 9.53 16.07 -11.69
CA LEU A 254 8.78 15.05 -10.93
C LEU A 254 9.65 14.46 -9.81
#